data_AF-E3D0G2-F1
#
_entry.id   AF-E3D0G2-F1
#
_cell.length_a   1.000
_cell.length_b   1.000
_cell.length_c   1.000
_cell.angle_alpha   90.00
_cell.angle_beta   90.00
_cell.angle_gamma   90.00
#
_symmetry.space_group_name_H-M   'P 1'
#
loop_
_entity.id
_entity.type
_entity.pdbx_description
1 polymer ?
#
loop_
_entity_poly.entity_id
_entity_poly.type
_entity_poly.pdbx_seq_one_letter_code
_entity_poly.pdbx_strand_id
1 'polypeptide(L)'
;MEALRDEGEVRELERLLEAQAVTPVFQPIVDLRCGKLLGYEILSRGAEPLRSPMDLFRIAEGCGLVWELEYACRLAAIRGVADLPDSAREGRKFFLNVSPRIFGDPRFAKGFTLSHLKSYGLDQRMFVLEITERGNLEDQDRFETLIAHYINQGFQLALDDFGVGNSGLLTLISCAPHYLKLDMGIVQGIHQSPYKQLLVKALVSFSHNVSSRIIAEGVETWKDLETLLRLGVDLGQGFLFARPEPQPGDVDPAVAERLRGMHDQVCPPALDGGEQVRQLVLQCRDLQEGAATCEEVDRFFRRDLNLDHLVLLRGQTPVGLVTRQSFYSKTGGPVGYHLFQKKPVEVVAKRDPLVVPETIPVTALAKRAMERGREDLYDPVVVTGPRQEFLGTLTIQQLIARATQLEIETAQGANPLTGLPGNRLIEQWIGQVLEREEFGVIYADLDRFKEYNDRYGFLKGDEMIRLSGRVLGGLGGVLPPGTTLGHVGGDDFILVCPGRVSEEVLEEICGAFDREKEGLFTLEDLDRGAYWATDRTGNRVCVPLVTLSLAVVHPECFGGDRHPALLSELAAQAKKQAKIRSALLRRSSYACALPLDLAVPPLRTESRGTPVMA
;
A
#
# COMPACT_ATOMS: atom_id res chain seq x y z
N MET A 1 48.97 -8.57 -8.28
CA MET A 1 49.68 -7.52 -7.52
C MET A 1 49.51 -7.85 -6.06
N GLU A 2 50.54 -8.42 -5.44
CA GLU A 2 50.61 -8.66 -3.99
C GLU A 2 50.47 -7.31 -3.28
N ALA A 3 49.29 -7.06 -2.71
CA ALA A 3 49.09 -5.94 -1.81
C ALA A 3 49.99 -6.19 -0.59
N LEU A 4 50.86 -5.22 -0.29
CA LEU A 4 51.65 -5.18 0.94
C LEU A 4 50.72 -5.47 2.12
N ARG A 5 50.91 -6.62 2.76
CA ARG A 5 50.27 -6.95 4.03
C ARG A 5 50.74 -5.93 5.06
N ASP A 6 49.85 -5.06 5.51
CA ASP A 6 50.12 -4.30 6.72
C ASP A 6 50.06 -5.27 7.91
N GLU A 7 51.23 -5.78 8.30
CA GLU A 7 51.35 -6.74 9.41
C GLU A 7 50.78 -6.20 10.74
N GLY A 8 50.58 -4.88 10.86
CA GLY A 8 49.91 -4.26 11.99
C GLY A 8 48.40 -4.52 11.99
N GLU A 9 47.73 -4.33 10.84
CA GLU A 9 46.29 -4.55 10.69
C GLU A 9 45.91 -6.03 10.93
N VAL A 10 46.72 -6.97 10.43
CA VAL A 10 46.46 -8.42 10.60
C VAL A 10 46.56 -8.83 12.06
N ARG A 11 47.62 -8.40 12.77
CA ARG A 11 47.80 -8.70 14.20
C ARG A 11 46.67 -8.12 15.05
N GLU A 12 46.14 -6.96 14.66
CA GLU A 12 45.04 -6.34 15.39
C GLU A 12 43.71 -7.07 15.16
N LEU A 13 43.46 -7.57 13.94
CA LEU A 13 42.33 -8.45 13.67
C LEU A 13 42.42 -9.77 14.47
N GLU A 14 43.59 -10.42 14.49
CA GLU A 14 43.82 -11.65 15.27
C GLU A 14 43.54 -11.42 16.75
N ARG A 15 44.06 -10.33 17.35
CA ARG A 15 43.77 -9.96 18.74
C ARG A 15 42.29 -9.73 18.99
N LEU A 16 41.60 -9.04 18.09
CA LEU A 16 40.16 -8.77 18.20
C LEU A 16 39.36 -10.07 18.21
N LEU A 17 39.72 -11.03 17.35
CA LEU A 17 39.09 -12.35 17.28
C LEU A 17 39.38 -13.18 18.54
N GLU A 18 40.63 -13.22 19.00
CA GLU A 18 41.03 -13.92 20.24
C GLU A 18 40.32 -13.34 21.48
N ALA A 19 40.19 -12.01 21.56
CA ALA A 19 39.50 -11.32 22.63
C ALA A 19 37.96 -11.37 22.51
N GLN A 20 37.41 -11.94 21.43
CA GLN A 20 35.98 -11.91 21.10
C GLN A 20 35.38 -10.50 21.14
N ALA A 21 36.14 -9.50 20.65
CA ALA A 21 35.81 -8.09 20.77
C ALA A 21 34.93 -7.54 19.63
N VAL A 22 34.26 -8.42 18.89
CA VAL A 22 33.17 -8.04 17.97
C VAL A 22 31.90 -7.83 18.79
N THR A 23 31.23 -6.70 18.61
CA THR A 23 29.99 -6.36 19.30
C THR A 23 28.87 -6.08 18.32
N PRO A 24 27.62 -6.48 18.60
CA PRO A 24 26.48 -6.14 17.76
C PRO A 24 25.91 -4.76 18.14
N VAL A 25 25.41 -4.06 17.14
CA VAL A 25 24.48 -2.94 17.30
C VAL A 25 23.23 -3.21 16.47
N PHE A 26 22.11 -2.63 16.87
CA PHE A 26 20.79 -2.93 16.35
C PHE A 26 20.19 -1.69 15.71
N GLN A 27 19.77 -1.78 14.44
CA GLN A 27 19.10 -0.70 13.74
C GLN A 27 17.63 -1.04 13.47
N PRO A 28 16.67 -0.16 13.79
CA PRO A 28 15.26 -0.50 13.67
C PRO A 28 14.77 -0.56 12.22
N ILE A 29 13.88 -1.51 11.97
CA ILE A 29 13.09 -1.66 10.74
C ILE A 29 11.63 -1.41 11.09
N VAL A 30 11.02 -0.42 10.45
CA VAL A 30 9.71 0.14 10.82
C VAL A 30 8.67 -0.16 9.75
N ASP A 31 7.47 -0.56 10.16
CA ASP A 31 6.31 -0.67 9.27
C ASP A 31 5.79 0.72 8.91
N LEU A 32 5.90 1.07 7.63
CA LEU A 32 5.61 2.41 7.16
C LEU A 32 4.11 2.73 7.19
N ARG A 33 3.23 1.74 7.28
CA ARG A 33 1.78 1.96 7.27
C ARG A 33 1.25 2.37 8.64
N CYS A 34 1.87 1.89 9.71
CA CYS A 34 1.37 2.11 11.07
C CYS A 34 2.40 2.71 12.02
N GLY A 35 3.65 2.86 11.58
CA GLY A 35 4.76 3.38 12.38
C GLY A 35 5.22 2.42 13.49
N LYS A 36 4.83 1.15 13.42
CA LYS A 36 5.22 0.14 14.41
C LYS A 36 6.56 -0.48 14.04
N LEU A 37 7.39 -0.71 15.05
CA LEU A 37 8.63 -1.45 14.89
C LEU A 37 8.34 -2.91 14.48
N LEU A 38 8.99 -3.40 13.42
CA LEU A 38 8.97 -4.82 13.05
C LEU A 38 10.07 -5.58 13.80
N GLY A 39 11.26 -4.99 13.87
CA GLY A 39 12.46 -5.67 14.33
C GLY A 39 13.71 -4.84 14.09
N TYR A 40 14.86 -5.50 14.16
CA TYR A 40 16.16 -4.85 14.06
C TYR A 40 17.08 -5.57 13.07
N GLU A 41 17.84 -4.81 12.29
CA GLU A 41 19.03 -5.32 11.64
C GLU A 41 20.20 -5.36 12.62
N ILE A 42 20.90 -6.49 12.66
CA ILE A 42 22.08 -6.68 13.49
C ILE A 42 23.32 -6.35 12.68
N LEU A 43 24.02 -5.31 13.11
CA LEU A 43 25.24 -4.85 12.48
C LEU A 43 26.43 -5.12 13.41
N SER A 44 27.46 -5.79 12.91
CA SER A 44 28.68 -6.03 13.68
C SER A 44 29.51 -4.75 13.79
N ARG A 45 30.27 -4.60 14.88
CA ARG A 45 31.25 -3.53 15.12
C ARG A 45 32.49 -4.13 15.75
N GLY A 46 33.66 -3.77 15.26
CA GLY A 46 34.91 -4.13 15.92
C GLY A 46 35.27 -3.19 17.05
N ALA A 47 36.35 -3.51 17.76
CA ALA A 47 36.96 -2.65 18.77
C ALA A 47 37.94 -1.65 18.13
N GLU A 48 38.28 -0.57 18.84
CA GLU A 48 39.36 0.33 18.43
C GLU A 48 40.70 -0.43 18.30
N PRO A 49 41.49 -0.20 17.24
CA PRO A 49 41.30 0.79 16.16
C PRO A 49 40.43 0.31 14.97
N LEU A 50 40.10 -0.98 14.89
CA LEU A 50 39.36 -1.60 13.78
C LEU A 50 37.84 -1.65 14.02
N ARG A 51 37.16 -0.50 14.08
CA ARG A 51 35.69 -0.47 14.31
C ARG A 51 34.84 -0.87 13.10
N SER A 52 35.30 -0.53 11.91
CA SER A 52 34.54 -0.60 10.66
C SER A 52 34.40 -2.04 10.16
N PRO A 53 33.17 -2.54 9.92
CA PRO A 53 32.96 -3.88 9.36
C PRO A 53 33.63 -4.06 8.01
N MET A 54 33.59 -3.04 7.15
CA MET A 54 34.24 -3.11 5.83
C MET A 54 35.75 -3.33 5.97
N ASP A 55 36.39 -2.68 6.94
CA ASP A 55 37.82 -2.87 7.18
C ASP A 55 38.12 -4.25 7.76
N LEU A 56 37.31 -4.74 8.71
CA LEU A 56 37.45 -6.09 9.26
C LEU A 56 37.40 -7.15 8.15
N PHE A 57 36.40 -7.08 7.26
CA PHE A 57 36.25 -8.04 6.17
C PHE A 57 37.33 -7.90 5.10
N ARG A 58 37.73 -6.67 4.74
CA ARG A 58 38.86 -6.42 3.83
C ARG A 58 40.14 -7.07 4.35
N ILE A 59 40.46 -6.87 5.63
CA ILE A 59 41.67 -7.41 6.26
C ILE A 59 41.56 -8.94 6.35
N ALA A 60 40.42 -9.47 6.80
CA ALA A 60 40.17 -10.91 6.91
C ALA A 60 40.33 -11.64 5.56
N GLU A 61 39.88 -11.02 4.47
CA GLU A 61 40.09 -11.54 3.11
C GLU A 61 41.57 -11.57 2.72
N GLY A 62 42.32 -10.51 3.03
CA GLY A 62 43.75 -10.44 2.75
C GLY A 62 44.62 -11.44 3.53
N CYS A 63 44.14 -11.92 4.68
CA CYS A 63 44.86 -12.87 5.54
C CYS A 63 44.23 -14.27 5.62
N GLY A 64 43.09 -14.52 4.96
CA GLY A 64 42.43 -15.82 4.95
C GLY A 64 41.64 -16.17 6.23
N LEU A 65 41.25 -15.15 7.01
CA LEU A 65 40.50 -15.29 8.28
C LEU A 65 39.00 -14.99 8.15
N VAL A 66 38.45 -15.10 6.94
CA VAL A 66 37.03 -14.77 6.64
C VAL A 66 36.07 -15.64 7.46
N TRP A 67 36.39 -16.93 7.61
CA TRP A 67 35.59 -17.85 8.42
C TRP A 67 35.56 -17.46 9.89
N GLU A 68 36.74 -17.16 10.45
CA GLU A 68 36.93 -16.81 11.86
C GLU A 68 36.19 -15.51 12.20
N LEU A 69 36.24 -14.53 11.30
CA LEU A 69 35.50 -13.28 11.45
C LEU A 69 33.98 -13.49 11.34
N GLU A 70 33.50 -14.22 10.32
CA GLU A 70 32.07 -14.55 10.18
C GLU A 70 31.53 -15.29 11.41
N TYR A 71 32.30 -16.25 11.91
CA TYR A 71 31.99 -16.98 13.13
C TYR A 71 31.85 -16.02 14.32
N ALA A 72 32.83 -15.13 14.51
CA ALA A 72 32.83 -14.15 15.59
C ALA A 72 31.64 -13.18 15.49
N CYS A 73 31.38 -12.62 14.32
CA CYS A 73 30.24 -11.73 14.05
C CYS A 73 28.90 -12.42 14.34
N ARG A 74 28.72 -13.66 13.88
CA ARG A 74 27.47 -14.40 14.08
C ARG A 74 27.25 -14.75 15.54
N LEU A 75 28.29 -15.19 16.24
CA LEU A 75 28.20 -15.50 17.66
C LEU A 75 27.93 -14.25 18.49
N ALA A 76 28.58 -13.13 18.18
CA ALA A 76 28.33 -11.84 18.80
C ALA A 76 26.88 -11.38 18.58
N ALA A 77 26.35 -11.51 17.36
CA ALA A 77 24.95 -11.19 17.05
C ALA A 77 23.95 -12.03 17.86
N ILE A 78 24.14 -13.36 17.89
CA ILE A 78 23.26 -14.27 18.65
C ILE A 78 23.31 -13.96 20.15
N ARG A 79 24.50 -13.75 20.70
CA ARG A 79 24.70 -13.35 22.10
C ARG A 79 24.03 -12.01 22.40
N GLY A 80 24.24 -11.02 21.55
CA GLY A 80 23.62 -9.70 21.72
C GLY A 80 22.10 -9.78 21.78
N VAL A 81 21.46 -10.57 20.89
CA VAL A 81 20.01 -10.80 20.95
C VAL A 81 19.62 -11.54 22.23
N ALA A 82 20.42 -12.50 22.69
CA ALA A 82 20.15 -13.20 23.94
C ALA A 82 20.22 -12.28 25.17
N ASP A 83 21.09 -11.26 25.13
CA ASP A 83 21.33 -10.30 26.21
C ASP A 83 20.31 -9.13 26.22
N LEU A 84 19.53 -8.95 25.14
CA LEU A 84 18.46 -7.94 25.10
C LEU A 84 17.34 -8.28 26.10
N PRO A 85 16.70 -7.26 26.72
CA PRO A 85 15.55 -7.47 27.59
C PRO A 85 14.37 -8.07 26.80
N ASP A 86 13.53 -8.86 27.46
CA ASP A 86 12.37 -9.53 26.83
C ASP A 86 11.47 -8.57 26.06
N SER A 87 11.26 -7.34 26.58
CA SER A 87 10.47 -6.30 25.93
C SER A 87 11.02 -5.86 24.57
N ALA A 88 12.34 -5.96 24.36
CA ALA A 88 12.99 -5.65 23.08
C ALA A 88 13.02 -6.85 22.13
N ARG A 89 12.69 -8.07 22.61
CA ARG A 89 12.71 -9.32 21.84
C ARG A 89 11.32 -9.80 21.43
N GLU A 90 10.34 -9.64 22.30
CA GLU A 90 9.01 -10.20 22.13
C GLU A 90 8.33 -9.64 20.86
N GLY A 91 7.90 -10.54 19.98
CA GLY A 91 7.26 -10.19 18.71
C GLY A 91 8.16 -9.49 17.70
N ARG A 92 9.47 -9.36 17.96
CA ARG A 92 10.44 -8.70 17.06
C ARG A 92 11.14 -9.69 16.15
N LYS A 93 11.55 -9.18 14.98
CA LYS A 93 12.43 -9.88 14.03
C LYS A 93 13.86 -9.37 14.15
N PHE A 94 14.83 -10.25 13.92
CA PHE A 94 16.24 -9.93 13.96
C PHE A 94 16.88 -10.32 12.62
N PHE A 95 17.29 -9.32 11.87
CA PHE A 95 17.90 -9.51 10.56
C PHE A 95 19.40 -9.72 10.73
N LEU A 96 19.89 -10.86 10.25
CA LEU A 96 21.25 -11.33 10.47
C LEU A 96 21.92 -11.54 9.12
N ASN A 97 22.96 -10.77 8.87
CA ASN A 97 23.81 -10.89 7.69
C ASN A 97 24.50 -12.26 7.62
N VAL A 98 24.43 -12.89 6.45
CA VAL A 98 25.08 -14.16 6.14
C VAL A 98 25.86 -14.03 4.84
N SER A 99 27.19 -14.05 4.95
CA SER A 99 28.04 -14.06 3.75
C SER A 99 27.95 -15.41 3.02
N PRO A 100 27.77 -15.41 1.69
CA PRO A 100 27.82 -16.64 0.91
C PRO A 100 29.24 -17.23 0.81
N ARG A 101 30.28 -16.44 1.15
CA ARG A 101 31.70 -16.80 0.98
C ARG A 101 32.15 -17.96 1.88
N ILE A 102 31.48 -18.17 3.01
CA ILE A 102 31.82 -19.24 3.96
C ILE A 102 31.19 -20.60 3.61
N PHE A 103 30.31 -20.67 2.61
CA PHE A 103 29.57 -21.90 2.31
C PHE A 103 30.46 -23.04 1.79
N GLY A 104 31.60 -22.71 1.18
CA GLY A 104 32.59 -23.69 0.73
C GLY A 104 33.52 -24.22 1.82
N ASP A 105 33.48 -23.65 3.03
CA ASP A 105 34.36 -24.06 4.13
C ASP A 105 33.83 -25.34 4.79
N PRO A 106 34.65 -26.42 4.93
CA PRO A 106 34.23 -27.66 5.61
C PRO A 106 33.75 -27.48 7.05
N ARG A 107 34.15 -26.38 7.71
CA ARG A 107 33.74 -26.03 9.08
C ARG A 107 32.33 -25.45 9.13
N PHE A 108 31.76 -25.06 7.99
CA PHE A 108 30.35 -24.70 7.86
C PHE A 108 29.47 -25.97 7.92
N ALA A 109 29.30 -26.50 9.13
CA ALA A 109 28.48 -27.67 9.38
C ALA A 109 26.98 -27.39 9.18
N LYS A 110 26.23 -28.40 8.72
CA LYS A 110 24.76 -28.32 8.63
C LYS A 110 24.17 -28.01 10.00
N GLY A 111 23.47 -26.88 10.13
CA GLY A 111 22.77 -26.50 11.35
C GLY A 111 23.60 -25.69 12.36
N PHE A 112 24.77 -25.17 11.97
CA PHE A 112 25.61 -24.32 12.81
C PHE A 112 24.83 -23.19 13.49
N THR A 113 24.16 -22.32 12.71
CA THR A 113 23.39 -21.19 13.24
C THR A 113 22.28 -21.68 14.19
N LEU A 114 21.51 -22.69 13.78
CA LEU A 114 20.40 -23.22 14.56
C LEU A 114 20.86 -23.80 15.91
N SER A 115 22.01 -24.47 15.94
CA SER A 115 22.57 -25.04 17.18
C SER A 115 22.93 -23.96 18.20
N HIS A 116 23.51 -22.83 17.75
CA HIS A 116 23.85 -21.71 18.62
C HIS A 116 22.61 -20.97 19.10
N LEU A 117 21.62 -20.74 18.22
CA LEU A 117 20.35 -20.15 18.66
C LEU A 117 19.70 -20.98 19.77
N LYS A 118 19.66 -22.31 19.59
CA LYS A 118 19.14 -23.23 20.61
C LYS A 118 19.93 -23.20 21.92
N SER A 119 21.25 -23.08 21.90
CA SER A 119 22.05 -23.01 23.13
C SER A 119 21.77 -21.74 23.95
N TYR A 120 21.32 -20.67 23.30
CA TYR A 120 20.90 -19.42 23.94
C TYR A 120 19.37 -19.34 24.18
N GLY A 121 18.62 -20.42 23.92
CA GLY A 121 17.17 -20.47 24.11
C GLY A 121 16.38 -19.62 23.11
N LEU A 122 16.97 -19.25 21.97
CA LEU A 122 16.34 -18.42 20.95
C LEU A 122 15.66 -19.28 19.87
N ASP A 123 14.46 -18.87 19.46
CA ASP A 123 13.73 -19.50 18.36
C ASP A 123 14.22 -18.95 17.01
N GLN A 124 14.56 -19.84 16.06
CA GLN A 124 15.01 -19.43 14.73
C GLN A 124 13.98 -18.60 13.96
N ARG A 125 12.69 -18.71 14.30
CA ARG A 125 11.59 -17.91 13.71
C ARG A 125 11.70 -16.43 14.06
N MET A 126 12.50 -16.06 15.05
CA MET A 126 12.81 -14.65 15.34
C MET A 126 13.81 -14.07 14.35
N PHE A 127 14.55 -14.91 13.62
CA PHE A 127 15.64 -14.48 12.76
C PHE A 127 15.26 -14.48 11.28
N VAL A 128 15.70 -13.46 10.58
CA VAL A 128 15.67 -13.33 9.12
C VAL A 128 17.11 -13.31 8.64
N LEU A 129 17.50 -14.21 7.75
CA LEU A 129 18.86 -14.24 7.23
C LEU A 129 18.96 -13.35 6.00
N GLU A 130 19.86 -12.38 6.04
CA GLU A 130 20.16 -11.48 4.93
C GLU A 130 21.28 -12.06 4.07
N ILE A 131 21.02 -12.10 2.78
CA ILE A 131 21.92 -12.66 1.79
C ILE A 131 22.15 -11.60 0.72
N THR A 132 23.42 -11.25 0.49
CA THR A 132 23.79 -10.17 -0.43
C THR A 132 23.90 -10.67 -1.88
N GLU A 133 23.53 -9.82 -2.83
CA GLU A 133 23.69 -10.09 -4.27
C GLU A 133 25.17 -9.99 -4.71
N ARG A 134 26.03 -9.31 -3.93
CA ARG A 134 27.41 -8.96 -4.31
C ARG A 134 28.43 -10.10 -4.16
N GLY A 135 28.02 -11.27 -3.66
CA GLY A 135 28.87 -12.46 -3.65
C GLY A 135 28.95 -13.06 -5.05
N ASN A 136 30.15 -13.38 -5.53
CA ASN A 136 30.37 -13.93 -6.87
C ASN A 136 29.56 -15.25 -7.04
N LEU A 137 28.35 -15.15 -7.62
CA LEU A 137 27.41 -16.25 -7.89
C LEU A 137 27.87 -17.09 -9.09
N GLU A 138 29.17 -17.36 -9.21
CA GLU A 138 29.71 -18.22 -10.28
C GLU A 138 29.20 -19.67 -10.17
N ASP A 139 28.62 -20.04 -9.01
CA ASP A 139 28.06 -21.37 -8.73
C ASP A 139 26.63 -21.25 -8.14
N GLN A 140 25.66 -21.06 -9.04
CA GLN A 140 24.24 -20.92 -8.71
C GLN A 140 23.69 -22.14 -7.94
N ASP A 141 24.21 -23.35 -8.22
CA ASP A 141 23.81 -24.59 -7.54
C ASP A 141 24.17 -24.56 -6.05
N ARG A 142 25.35 -24.01 -5.70
CA ARG A 142 25.76 -23.81 -4.30
C ARG A 142 24.87 -22.80 -3.59
N PHE A 143 24.52 -21.72 -4.26
CA PHE A 143 23.63 -20.70 -3.71
C PHE A 143 22.24 -21.29 -3.41
N GLU A 144 21.63 -21.99 -4.37
CA GLU A 144 20.34 -22.64 -4.16
C GLU A 144 20.39 -23.69 -3.04
N THR A 145 21.49 -24.43 -2.93
CA THR A 145 21.71 -25.37 -1.82
C THR A 145 21.78 -24.65 -0.46
N LEU A 146 22.40 -23.47 -0.39
CA LEU A 146 22.46 -22.63 0.82
C LEU A 146 21.07 -22.11 1.20
N ILE A 147 20.32 -21.58 0.23
CA ILE A 147 18.94 -21.12 0.43
C ILE A 147 18.09 -22.27 0.98
N ALA A 148 18.09 -23.42 0.30
CA ALA A 148 17.35 -24.60 0.72
C ALA A 148 17.79 -25.08 2.11
N HIS A 149 19.09 -25.00 2.43
CA HIS A 149 19.62 -25.36 3.75
C HIS A 149 18.96 -24.56 4.88
N TYR A 150 18.82 -23.24 4.73
CA TYR A 150 18.24 -22.39 5.77
C TYR A 150 16.71 -22.42 5.78
N ILE A 151 16.06 -22.46 4.61
CA ILE A 151 14.60 -22.61 4.54
C ILE A 151 14.16 -23.90 5.23
N ASN A 152 14.86 -25.02 4.99
CA ASN A 152 14.56 -26.31 5.64
C ASN A 152 14.77 -26.29 7.17
N GLN A 153 15.52 -25.33 7.70
CA GLN A 153 15.67 -25.11 9.14
C GLN A 153 14.59 -24.19 9.72
N GLY A 154 13.74 -23.61 8.88
CA GLY A 154 12.65 -22.72 9.27
C GLY A 154 13.05 -21.24 9.40
N PHE A 155 14.19 -20.83 8.83
CA PHE A 155 14.56 -19.42 8.75
C PHE A 155 13.74 -18.70 7.68
N GLN A 156 13.48 -17.41 7.93
CA GLN A 156 13.06 -16.49 6.88
C GLN A 156 14.28 -15.90 6.19
N LEU A 157 14.10 -15.43 4.97
CA LEU A 157 15.18 -14.89 4.14
C LEU A 157 14.88 -13.47 3.69
N ALA A 158 15.91 -12.65 3.64
CA ALA A 158 15.93 -11.34 3.04
C ALA A 158 17.01 -11.29 1.95
N LEU A 159 16.67 -10.74 0.78
CA LEU A 159 17.64 -10.43 -0.26
C LEU A 159 18.09 -8.98 -0.08
N ASP A 160 19.39 -8.81 0.14
CA ASP A 160 20.01 -7.52 0.48
C ASP A 160 20.74 -6.88 -0.72
N ASP A 161 20.96 -5.57 -0.66
CA ASP A 161 21.65 -4.78 -1.69
C ASP A 161 21.00 -4.85 -3.11
N PHE A 162 19.69 -5.07 -3.18
CA PHE A 162 19.04 -5.29 -4.47
C PHE A 162 19.14 -4.07 -5.39
N GLY A 163 19.67 -4.31 -6.61
CA GLY A 163 19.84 -3.29 -7.65
C GLY A 163 21.25 -2.70 -7.76
N VAL A 164 22.20 -3.19 -6.96
CA VAL A 164 23.63 -2.84 -7.10
C VAL A 164 24.41 -3.86 -7.95
N GLY A 165 23.90 -5.10 -8.10
CA GLY A 165 24.54 -6.18 -8.86
C GLY A 165 23.96 -6.45 -10.26
N ASN A 166 24.58 -7.39 -10.98
CA ASN A 166 24.23 -7.77 -12.36
C ASN A 166 23.24 -8.94 -12.45
N SER A 167 22.75 -9.51 -11.34
CA SER A 167 21.98 -10.77 -11.33
C SER A 167 20.76 -10.77 -10.39
N GLY A 168 20.31 -9.60 -9.94
CA GLY A 168 19.31 -9.45 -8.89
C GLY A 168 17.99 -10.13 -9.21
N LEU A 169 17.49 -10.03 -10.45
CA LEU A 169 16.20 -10.64 -10.83
C LEU A 169 16.24 -12.17 -10.84
N LEU A 170 17.32 -12.77 -11.34
CA LEU A 170 17.46 -14.24 -11.32
C LEU A 170 17.62 -14.75 -9.88
N THR A 171 18.40 -14.03 -9.07
CA THR A 171 18.59 -14.34 -7.65
C THR A 171 17.29 -14.23 -6.87
N LEU A 172 16.48 -13.20 -7.15
CA LEU A 172 15.16 -12.99 -6.57
C LEU A 172 14.20 -14.16 -6.87
N ILE A 173 14.22 -14.66 -8.12
CA ILE A 173 13.41 -15.79 -8.56
C ILE A 173 13.85 -17.09 -7.86
N SER A 174 15.15 -17.39 -7.82
CA SER A 174 15.67 -18.61 -7.20
C SER A 174 15.56 -18.61 -5.67
N CYS A 175 15.70 -17.45 -5.01
CA CYS A 175 15.68 -17.33 -3.56
C CYS A 175 14.24 -17.29 -2.98
N ALA A 176 13.29 -16.72 -3.72
CA ALA A 176 11.92 -16.45 -3.26
C ALA A 176 11.90 -15.86 -1.82
N PRO A 177 12.58 -14.73 -1.57
CA PRO A 177 12.80 -14.21 -0.24
C PRO A 177 11.51 -13.65 0.38
N HIS A 178 11.44 -13.70 1.71
CA HIS A 178 10.32 -13.12 2.45
C HIS A 178 10.41 -11.58 2.49
N TYR A 179 11.63 -11.05 2.40
CA TYR A 179 11.91 -9.63 2.37
C TYR A 179 12.85 -9.27 1.23
N LEU A 180 12.60 -8.14 0.58
CA LEU A 180 13.46 -7.55 -0.43
C LEU A 180 13.95 -6.20 0.08
N LYS A 181 15.25 -6.03 0.30
CA LYS A 181 15.83 -4.76 0.75
C LYS A 181 16.31 -3.95 -0.46
N LEU A 182 15.83 -2.73 -0.58
CA LEU A 182 16.22 -1.78 -1.62
C LEU A 182 17.40 -0.95 -1.12
N ASP A 183 18.50 -0.99 -1.87
CA ASP A 183 19.72 -0.25 -1.55
C ASP A 183 19.47 1.27 -1.48
N MET A 184 20.27 1.94 -0.65
CA MET A 184 20.21 3.39 -0.45
C MET A 184 20.36 4.20 -1.74
N GLY A 185 21.08 3.68 -2.73
CA GLY A 185 21.23 4.29 -4.05
C GLY A 185 19.91 4.39 -4.81
N ILE A 186 18.95 3.50 -4.57
CA ILE A 186 17.59 3.57 -5.12
C ILE A 186 16.69 4.47 -4.26
N VAL A 187 16.88 4.46 -2.95
CA VAL A 187 15.98 5.12 -1.99
C VAL A 187 16.28 6.63 -1.84
N GLN A 188 17.55 7.00 -1.71
CA GLN A 188 17.94 8.39 -1.44
C GLN A 188 17.64 9.29 -2.65
N GLY A 189 16.94 10.40 -2.38
CA GLY A 189 16.53 11.35 -3.42
C GLY A 189 15.44 10.83 -4.36
N ILE A 190 14.72 9.76 -4.00
CA ILE A 190 13.63 9.19 -4.81
C ILE A 190 12.53 10.22 -5.11
N HIS A 191 12.25 11.14 -4.19
CA HIS A 191 11.26 12.20 -4.39
C HIS A 191 11.58 13.13 -5.59
N GLN A 192 12.83 13.19 -6.03
CA GLN A 192 13.27 14.04 -7.15
C GLN A 192 13.46 13.26 -8.46
N SER A 193 13.42 11.92 -8.41
CA SER A 193 13.72 11.07 -9.56
C SER A 193 12.50 10.24 -9.97
N PRO A 194 11.77 10.66 -11.02
CA PRO A 194 10.67 9.87 -11.58
C PRO A 194 11.10 8.46 -12.00
N TYR A 195 12.35 8.30 -12.44
CA TYR A 195 12.89 7.00 -12.83
C TYR A 195 13.01 6.05 -11.62
N LYS A 196 13.57 6.52 -10.50
CA LYS A 196 13.62 5.73 -9.25
C LYS A 196 12.21 5.39 -8.76
N GLN A 197 11.26 6.33 -8.86
CA GLN A 197 9.87 6.09 -8.46
C GLN A 197 9.20 5.00 -9.30
N LEU A 198 9.37 5.03 -10.63
CA LEU A 198 8.82 4.00 -11.53
C LEU A 198 9.42 2.62 -11.27
N LEU A 199 10.75 2.56 -11.05
CA LEU A 199 11.44 1.32 -10.69
C LEU A 199 10.89 0.74 -9.39
N VAL A 200 10.85 1.55 -8.32
CA VAL A 200 10.34 1.12 -7.02
C VAL A 200 8.87 0.69 -7.11
N LYS A 201 8.03 1.41 -7.87
CA LYS A 201 6.63 1.01 -8.11
C LYS A 201 6.52 -0.38 -8.74
N ALA A 202 7.35 -0.66 -9.75
CA ALA A 202 7.37 -1.97 -10.39
C ALA A 202 7.83 -3.07 -9.43
N LEU A 203 8.83 -2.79 -8.60
CA LEU A 203 9.33 -3.72 -7.58
C LEU A 203 8.29 -3.97 -6.48
N VAL A 204 7.55 -2.95 -6.02
CA VAL A 204 6.44 -3.10 -5.06
C VAL A 204 5.37 -4.00 -5.63
N SER A 205 4.91 -3.73 -6.85
CA SER A 205 3.91 -4.55 -7.52
C SER A 205 4.38 -6.01 -7.68
N PHE A 206 5.63 -6.22 -8.09
CA PHE A 206 6.19 -7.57 -8.18
C PHE A 206 6.22 -8.28 -6.81
N SER A 207 6.75 -7.60 -5.78
CA SER A 207 6.96 -8.18 -4.45
C SER A 207 5.63 -8.60 -3.81
N HIS A 208 4.59 -7.77 -3.92
CA HIS A 208 3.26 -8.09 -3.41
C HIS A 208 2.64 -9.30 -4.11
N ASN A 209 2.84 -9.45 -5.43
CA ASN A 209 2.34 -10.61 -6.17
C ASN A 209 3.02 -11.93 -5.76
N VAL A 210 4.25 -11.88 -5.26
CA VAL A 210 5.00 -13.06 -4.79
C VAL A 210 5.02 -13.21 -3.27
N SER A 211 4.19 -12.44 -2.55
CA SER A 211 4.12 -12.43 -1.08
C SER A 211 5.45 -12.08 -0.39
N SER A 212 6.30 -11.28 -1.03
CA SER A 212 7.51 -10.70 -0.46
C SER A 212 7.24 -9.26 -0.01
N ARG A 213 7.85 -8.85 1.11
CA ARG A 213 7.72 -7.48 1.65
C ARG A 213 8.95 -6.65 1.31
N ILE A 214 8.76 -5.39 0.96
CA ILE A 214 9.89 -4.50 0.65
C ILE A 214 10.34 -3.71 1.86
N ILE A 215 11.66 -3.63 2.05
CA ILE A 215 12.35 -2.75 3.01
C ILE A 215 13.13 -1.71 2.23
N ALA A 216 12.81 -0.42 2.41
CA ALA A 216 13.63 0.67 1.87
C ALA A 216 14.75 1.04 2.84
N GLU A 217 16.01 0.95 2.41
CA GLU A 217 17.17 1.32 3.21
C GLU A 217 17.64 2.75 2.98
N GLY A 218 18.32 3.33 3.98
CA GLY A 218 18.87 4.68 3.86
C GLY A 218 17.81 5.78 3.83
N VAL A 219 16.66 5.55 4.47
CA VAL A 219 15.62 6.58 4.63
C VAL A 219 16.11 7.65 5.60
N GLU A 220 16.45 8.83 5.07
CA GLU A 220 16.99 9.95 5.84
C GLU A 220 16.13 11.21 5.78
N THR A 221 15.23 11.33 4.78
CA THR A 221 14.40 12.53 4.60
C THR A 221 12.91 12.21 4.61
N TRP A 222 12.12 13.13 5.16
CA TRP A 222 10.66 13.02 5.15
C TRP A 222 10.05 12.98 3.75
N LYS A 223 10.68 13.65 2.78
CA LYS A 223 10.21 13.69 1.39
C LYS A 223 10.42 12.34 0.68
N ASP A 224 11.56 11.70 0.92
CA ASP A 224 11.79 10.34 0.42
C ASP A 224 10.80 9.37 1.06
N LEU A 225 10.59 9.45 2.38
CA LEU A 225 9.60 8.63 3.08
C LEU A 225 8.18 8.80 2.54
N GLU A 226 7.71 10.03 2.34
CA GLU A 226 6.40 10.33 1.74
C GLU A 226 6.24 9.68 0.37
N THR A 227 7.30 9.73 -0.44
CA THR A 227 7.31 9.14 -1.78
C THR A 227 7.26 7.62 -1.70
N LEU A 228 8.05 6.99 -0.83
CA LEU A 228 8.05 5.54 -0.62
C LEU A 228 6.68 5.04 -0.14
N LEU A 229 6.03 5.78 0.75
CA LEU A 229 4.65 5.52 1.20
C LEU A 229 3.65 5.52 0.03
N ARG A 230 3.70 6.57 -0.81
CA ARG A 230 2.85 6.68 -2.01
C ARG A 230 3.04 5.53 -3.00
N LEU A 231 4.27 5.02 -3.07
CA LEU A 231 4.63 3.91 -3.95
C LEU A 231 4.24 2.54 -3.38
N GLY A 232 3.78 2.47 -2.13
CA GLY A 232 3.32 1.23 -1.48
C GLY A 232 4.43 0.41 -0.82
N VAL A 233 5.56 1.04 -0.46
CA VAL A 233 6.64 0.34 0.26
C VAL A 233 6.20 -0.04 1.68
N ASP A 234 6.44 -1.29 2.08
CA ASP A 234 5.92 -1.86 3.33
C ASP A 234 6.70 -1.43 4.57
N LEU A 235 8.03 -1.43 4.46
CA LEU A 235 8.97 -1.29 5.58
C LEU A 235 10.07 -0.30 5.22
N GLY A 236 10.64 0.36 6.23
CA GLY A 236 11.77 1.26 6.04
C GLY A 236 12.78 1.20 7.17
N GLN A 237 14.02 1.51 6.81
CA GLN A 237 15.18 1.58 7.69
C GLN A 237 16.04 2.78 7.30
N GLY A 238 16.58 3.48 8.29
CA GLY A 238 17.43 4.63 8.07
C GLY A 238 17.50 5.56 9.28
N PHE A 239 18.38 6.56 9.20
CA PHE A 239 18.62 7.47 10.31
C PHE A 239 17.45 8.39 10.62
N LEU A 240 16.45 8.49 9.74
CA LEU A 240 15.19 9.15 10.03
C LEU A 240 14.44 8.48 11.20
N PHE A 241 14.56 7.15 11.34
CA PHE A 241 13.89 6.38 12.39
C PHE A 241 14.76 6.27 13.64
N ALA A 242 15.97 5.72 13.50
CA ALA A 242 17.02 5.74 14.52
C ALA A 242 18.36 5.32 13.92
N ARG A 243 19.44 5.64 14.63
CA ARG A 243 20.78 5.11 14.34
C ARG A 243 20.97 3.72 14.96
N PRO A 244 21.93 2.92 14.49
CA PRO A 244 22.26 1.64 15.11
C PRO A 244 22.82 1.83 16.52
N GLU A 245 22.28 1.12 17.51
CA GLU A 245 22.68 1.23 18.92
C GLU A 245 22.81 -0.14 19.60
N PRO A 246 23.69 -0.31 20.61
CA PRO A 246 23.84 -1.59 21.33
C PRO A 246 22.59 -2.02 22.10
N GLN A 247 21.83 -1.06 22.62
CA GLN A 247 20.56 -1.29 23.32
C GLN A 247 19.47 -0.50 22.58
N PRO A 248 18.78 -1.12 21.62
CA PRO A 248 17.81 -0.41 20.81
C PRO A 248 16.53 -0.11 21.60
N GLY A 249 16.01 1.10 21.44
CA GLY A 249 14.66 1.46 21.88
C GLY A 249 13.59 1.14 20.85
N ASP A 250 12.34 1.48 21.17
CA ASP A 250 11.28 1.62 20.17
C ASP A 250 11.50 2.87 19.30
N VAL A 251 10.75 2.97 18.19
CA VAL A 251 10.74 4.17 17.34
C VAL A 251 10.24 5.36 18.15
N ASP A 252 10.88 6.54 17.95
CA ASP A 252 10.45 7.79 18.57
C ASP A 252 8.93 8.01 18.32
N PRO A 253 8.12 8.19 19.38
CA PRO A 253 6.68 8.40 19.24
C PRO A 253 6.31 9.54 18.29
N ALA A 254 7.10 10.62 18.24
CA ALA A 254 6.86 11.74 17.34
C ALA A 254 7.08 11.36 15.87
N VAL A 255 8.08 10.52 15.59
CA VAL A 255 8.32 9.97 14.25
C VAL A 255 7.18 9.04 13.85
N ALA A 256 6.75 8.16 14.76
CA ALA A 256 5.65 7.23 14.52
C ALA A 256 4.31 7.94 14.30
N GLU A 257 4.01 9.00 15.06
CA GLU A 257 2.80 9.81 14.91
C GLU A 257 2.77 10.55 13.59
N ARG A 258 3.88 11.22 13.23
CA ARG A 258 3.98 11.90 11.94
C ARG A 258 3.84 10.95 10.76
N LEU A 259 4.41 9.75 10.87
CA LEU A 259 4.29 8.72 9.85
C LEU A 259 2.84 8.20 9.71
N ARG A 260 2.11 8.03 10.83
CA ARG A 260 0.66 7.73 10.78
C ARG A 260 -0.13 8.84 10.09
N GLY A 261 0.11 10.10 10.48
CA GLY A 261 -0.56 11.25 9.85
C GLY A 261 -0.24 11.37 8.36
N MET A 262 0.98 11.06 7.93
CA MET A 262 1.36 11.01 6.53
C MET A 262 0.69 9.84 5.79
N HIS A 263 0.62 8.65 6.41
CA HIS A 263 -0.10 7.52 5.84
C HIS A 263 -1.58 7.84 5.63
N ASP A 264 -2.26 8.43 6.62
CA ASP A 264 -3.67 8.81 6.53
C ASP A 264 -3.93 9.88 5.45
N GLN A 265 -2.96 10.77 5.19
CA GLN A 265 -3.02 11.77 4.12
C GLN A 265 -2.74 11.21 2.72
N VAL A 266 -1.89 10.19 2.63
CA VAL A 266 -1.44 9.56 1.37
C VAL A 266 -2.37 8.42 0.94
N CYS A 267 -2.88 7.68 1.90
CA CYS A 267 -3.85 6.60 1.78
C CYS A 267 -5.05 6.96 2.65
N PRO A 268 -5.98 7.80 2.17
CA PRO A 268 -7.21 8.06 2.91
C PRO A 268 -7.87 6.71 3.22
N PRO A 269 -8.44 6.52 4.43
CA PRO A 269 -9.22 5.32 4.72
C PRO A 269 -10.21 5.13 3.59
N ALA A 270 -10.16 3.94 2.97
CA ALA A 270 -11.01 3.61 1.84
C ALA A 270 -12.43 4.07 2.17
N LEU A 271 -12.94 5.04 1.40
CA LEU A 271 -14.31 5.50 1.53
C LEU A 271 -15.20 4.26 1.36
N ASP A 272 -15.83 3.83 2.45
CA ASP A 272 -16.63 2.62 2.56
C ASP A 272 -17.85 2.69 1.61
N GLY A 273 -17.62 2.31 0.36
CA GLY A 273 -18.63 2.02 -0.66
C GLY A 273 -18.38 0.67 -1.33
N GLY A 274 -17.71 -0.25 -0.63
CA GLY A 274 -17.28 -1.53 -1.16
C GLY A 274 -18.43 -2.49 -1.47
N GLU A 275 -18.26 -3.26 -2.55
CA GLU A 275 -19.08 -4.42 -2.85
C GLU A 275 -19.18 -5.36 -1.64
N GLN A 276 -20.38 -5.86 -1.37
CA GLN A 276 -20.66 -6.75 -0.23
C GLN A 276 -20.43 -8.22 -0.59
N VAL A 277 -19.98 -9.00 0.40
CA VAL A 277 -19.62 -10.41 0.23
C VAL A 277 -20.77 -11.31 -0.23
N ARG A 278 -22.03 -10.92 0.03
CA ARG A 278 -23.24 -11.64 -0.42
C ARG A 278 -23.20 -12.10 -1.88
N GLN A 279 -22.64 -11.28 -2.78
CA GLN A 279 -22.61 -11.56 -4.22
C GLN A 279 -21.56 -12.62 -4.63
N LEU A 280 -20.65 -12.96 -3.73
CA LEU A 280 -19.55 -13.89 -3.95
C LEU A 280 -19.76 -15.26 -3.28
N VAL A 281 -20.84 -15.40 -2.49
CA VAL A 281 -21.10 -16.61 -1.70
C VAL A 281 -21.36 -17.79 -2.61
N LEU A 282 -20.55 -18.84 -2.47
CA LEU A 282 -20.79 -20.13 -3.10
C LEU A 282 -21.59 -21.04 -2.16
N GLN A 283 -22.60 -21.70 -2.71
CA GLN A 283 -23.24 -22.83 -2.06
C GLN A 283 -22.22 -23.97 -1.96
N CYS A 284 -22.00 -24.48 -0.75
CA CYS A 284 -21.18 -25.66 -0.51
C CYS A 284 -22.00 -26.71 0.21
N ARG A 285 -21.54 -27.97 0.20
CA ARG A 285 -22.26 -29.04 0.86
C ARG A 285 -22.17 -28.90 2.39
N ASP A 286 -23.32 -28.84 3.04
CA ASP A 286 -23.46 -28.84 4.49
C ASP A 286 -23.95 -30.20 5.02
N LEU A 287 -23.69 -30.45 6.31
CA LEU A 287 -24.13 -31.64 7.03
C LEU A 287 -24.62 -31.26 8.42
N GLN A 288 -25.67 -31.91 8.92
CA GLN A 288 -26.06 -31.76 10.33
C GLN A 288 -25.03 -32.44 11.24
N GLU A 289 -24.78 -31.83 12.40
CA GLU A 289 -23.93 -32.41 13.45
C GLU A 289 -24.44 -33.81 13.83
N GLY A 290 -23.57 -34.82 13.84
CA GLY A 290 -23.91 -36.22 14.11
C GLY A 290 -24.54 -36.99 12.93
N ALA A 291 -24.74 -36.35 11.77
CA ALA A 291 -25.41 -36.99 10.63
C ALA A 291 -24.48 -37.87 9.77
N ALA A 292 -23.17 -37.70 9.88
CA ALA A 292 -22.20 -38.44 9.07
C ALA A 292 -20.97 -38.87 9.87
N THR A 293 -20.48 -40.06 9.53
CA THR A 293 -19.22 -40.63 10.01
C THR A 293 -18.04 -40.18 9.15
N CYS A 294 -16.81 -40.34 9.66
CA CYS A 294 -15.60 -40.04 8.89
C CYS A 294 -15.51 -40.90 7.61
N GLU A 295 -15.98 -42.15 7.63
CA GLU A 295 -16.01 -43.02 6.44
C GLU A 295 -16.93 -42.46 5.34
N GLU A 296 -18.09 -41.92 5.71
CA GLU A 296 -19.02 -41.31 4.75
C GLU A 296 -18.45 -40.03 4.14
N VAL A 297 -17.75 -39.24 4.95
CA VAL A 297 -17.07 -38.01 4.49
C VAL A 297 -15.88 -38.32 3.58
N ASP A 298 -15.08 -39.34 3.89
CA ASP A 298 -14.04 -39.87 2.99
C ASP A 298 -14.65 -40.30 1.65
N ARG A 299 -15.80 -40.97 1.66
CA ARG A 299 -16.54 -41.34 0.44
C ARG A 299 -17.00 -40.11 -0.35
N PHE A 300 -17.44 -39.04 0.32
CA PHE A 300 -17.80 -37.80 -0.34
C PHE A 300 -16.59 -37.17 -1.04
N PHE A 301 -15.45 -37.03 -0.36
CA PHE A 301 -14.22 -36.46 -0.93
C PHE A 301 -13.60 -37.31 -2.05
N ARG A 302 -13.79 -38.63 -2.02
CA ARG A 302 -13.32 -39.53 -3.10
C ARG A 302 -14.23 -39.52 -4.32
N ARG A 303 -15.54 -39.37 -4.12
CA ARG A 303 -16.54 -39.37 -5.19
C ARG A 303 -16.58 -38.05 -5.95
N ASP A 304 -16.40 -36.94 -5.25
CA ASP A 304 -16.38 -35.60 -5.83
C ASP A 304 -15.01 -34.96 -5.61
N LEU A 305 -14.21 -34.94 -6.67
CA LEU A 305 -12.86 -34.37 -6.62
C LEU A 305 -12.87 -32.84 -6.49
N ASN A 306 -14.00 -32.18 -6.77
CA ASN A 306 -14.18 -30.74 -6.66
C ASN A 306 -14.78 -30.32 -5.30
N LEU A 307 -15.05 -31.28 -4.42
CA LEU A 307 -15.47 -31.00 -3.05
C LEU A 307 -14.25 -30.77 -2.18
N ASP A 308 -13.93 -29.50 -1.92
CA ASP A 308 -12.74 -29.12 -1.13
C ASP A 308 -13.04 -29.02 0.38
N HIS A 309 -14.29 -28.77 0.74
CA HIS A 309 -14.71 -28.59 2.13
C HIS A 309 -16.20 -28.85 2.34
N LEU A 310 -16.57 -29.00 3.62
CA LEU A 310 -17.92 -29.21 4.13
C LEU A 310 -18.14 -28.34 5.36
N VAL A 311 -19.37 -27.85 5.56
CA VAL A 311 -19.74 -27.09 6.77
C VAL A 311 -20.69 -27.94 7.62
N LEU A 312 -20.40 -28.04 8.92
CA LEU A 312 -21.26 -28.70 9.88
C LEU A 312 -22.24 -27.69 10.47
N LEU A 313 -23.53 -28.05 10.48
CA LEU A 313 -24.61 -27.22 10.99
C LEU A 313 -25.24 -27.84 12.22
N ARG A 314 -25.66 -26.99 13.17
CA ARG A 314 -26.62 -27.35 14.20
C ARG A 314 -27.91 -26.60 13.91
N GLY A 315 -28.88 -27.28 13.30
CA GLY A 315 -30.05 -26.60 12.73
C GLY A 315 -29.67 -25.80 11.50
N GLN A 316 -29.64 -24.47 11.62
CA GLN A 316 -29.26 -23.53 10.54
C GLN A 316 -27.94 -22.81 10.80
N THR A 317 -27.32 -22.99 11.98
CA THR A 317 -26.12 -22.26 12.38
C THR A 317 -24.86 -23.09 12.11
N PRO A 318 -23.82 -22.51 11.49
CA PRO A 318 -22.56 -23.21 11.28
C PRO A 318 -21.80 -23.41 12.59
N VAL A 319 -21.40 -24.65 12.87
CA VAL A 319 -20.71 -25.07 14.10
C VAL A 319 -19.35 -25.71 13.85
N GLY A 320 -19.01 -26.01 12.60
CA GLY A 320 -17.68 -26.53 12.27
C GLY A 320 -17.39 -26.55 10.77
N LEU A 321 -16.10 -26.63 10.44
CA LEU A 321 -15.61 -26.70 9.07
C LEU A 321 -14.72 -27.94 8.91
N VAL A 322 -14.95 -28.72 7.85
CA VAL A 322 -14.14 -29.88 7.50
C VAL A 322 -13.56 -29.65 6.11
N THR A 323 -12.27 -29.32 6.03
CA THR A 323 -11.57 -29.22 4.75
C THR A 323 -10.96 -30.56 4.39
N ARG A 324 -10.82 -30.86 3.09
CA ARG A 324 -10.20 -32.09 2.60
C ARG A 324 -8.78 -32.27 3.17
N GLN A 325 -8.02 -31.19 3.23
CA GLN A 325 -6.67 -31.18 3.81
C GLN A 325 -6.68 -31.50 5.31
N SER A 326 -7.52 -30.83 6.11
CA SER A 326 -7.60 -31.09 7.56
C SER A 326 -8.16 -32.48 7.89
N PHE A 327 -9.05 -33.00 7.04
CA PHE A 327 -9.58 -34.34 7.16
C PHE A 327 -8.49 -35.40 6.95
N TYR A 328 -7.73 -35.34 5.85
CA TYR A 328 -6.68 -36.32 5.57
C TYR A 328 -5.43 -36.13 6.42
N SER A 329 -5.13 -34.92 6.91
CA SER A 329 -4.02 -34.73 7.85
C SER A 329 -4.31 -35.41 9.21
N LYS A 330 -5.55 -35.40 9.68
CA LYS A 330 -5.96 -36.06 10.93
C LYS A 330 -6.21 -37.57 10.76
N THR A 331 -6.66 -38.01 9.59
CA THR A 331 -7.03 -39.42 9.36
C THR A 331 -5.95 -40.25 8.62
N GLY A 332 -4.97 -39.62 7.96
CA GLY A 332 -4.04 -40.27 7.03
C GLY A 332 -2.80 -40.95 7.63
N GLY A 333 -2.64 -40.98 8.96
CA GLY A 333 -1.51 -41.69 9.60
C GLY A 333 -1.60 -43.22 9.52
N PRO A 334 -0.52 -43.98 9.80
CA PRO A 334 -0.44 -45.44 9.62
C PRO A 334 -1.52 -46.26 10.37
N VAL A 335 -2.10 -45.70 11.44
CA VAL A 335 -3.18 -46.29 12.24
C VAL A 335 -4.44 -45.38 12.24
N GLY A 336 -4.34 -44.17 11.66
CA GLY A 336 -5.32 -43.10 11.80
C GLY A 336 -6.68 -43.45 11.20
N TYR A 337 -6.70 -43.94 9.96
CA TYR A 337 -7.95 -44.14 9.23
C TYR A 337 -8.87 -45.16 9.93
N HIS A 338 -8.32 -46.27 10.40
CA HIS A 338 -9.07 -47.30 11.13
C HIS A 338 -9.56 -46.85 12.52
N LEU A 339 -8.90 -45.87 13.14
CA LEU A 339 -9.32 -45.28 14.43
C LEU A 339 -10.47 -44.28 14.29
N PHE A 340 -10.60 -43.62 13.13
CA PHE A 340 -11.58 -42.55 12.91
C PHE A 340 -12.77 -42.96 12.05
N GLN A 341 -12.67 -44.01 11.22
CA GLN A 341 -13.71 -44.40 10.25
C GLN A 341 -15.15 -44.44 10.81
N LYS A 342 -15.36 -45.01 12.01
CA LYS A 342 -16.69 -45.14 12.64
C LYS A 342 -17.05 -43.98 13.58
N LYS A 343 -16.14 -43.01 13.76
CA LYS A 343 -16.41 -41.84 14.60
C LYS A 343 -17.20 -40.79 13.83
N PRO A 344 -18.04 -40.00 14.50
CA PRO A 344 -18.66 -38.83 13.90
C PRO A 344 -17.62 -37.86 13.34
N VAL A 345 -17.96 -37.18 12.24
CA VAL A 345 -17.03 -36.26 11.56
C VAL A 345 -16.66 -35.04 12.41
N GLU A 346 -17.47 -34.67 13.41
CA GLU A 346 -17.15 -33.55 14.31
C GLU A 346 -15.81 -33.70 15.04
N VAL A 347 -15.34 -34.94 15.22
CA VAL A 347 -14.05 -35.23 15.88
C VAL A 347 -12.87 -34.68 15.07
N VAL A 348 -13.02 -34.58 13.76
CA VAL A 348 -11.98 -34.08 12.85
C VAL A 348 -12.23 -32.65 12.36
N ALA A 349 -13.44 -32.11 12.57
CA ALA A 349 -13.81 -30.74 12.20
C ALA A 349 -13.00 -29.66 12.96
N LYS A 350 -12.78 -28.52 12.31
CA LYS A 350 -12.30 -27.29 12.94
C LYS A 350 -13.50 -26.60 13.61
N ARG A 351 -13.33 -26.23 14.89
CA ARG A 351 -14.41 -25.65 15.72
C ARG A 351 -14.46 -24.12 15.72
N ASP A 352 -13.42 -23.47 15.19
CA ASP A 352 -13.34 -22.01 15.11
C ASP A 352 -13.09 -21.54 13.66
N PRO A 353 -14.01 -21.82 12.72
CA PRO A 353 -13.90 -21.29 11.37
C PRO A 353 -14.16 -19.78 11.37
N LEU A 354 -13.56 -19.05 10.42
CA LEU A 354 -13.86 -17.64 10.24
C LEU A 354 -15.30 -17.47 9.71
N VAL A 355 -16.21 -17.08 10.61
CA VAL A 355 -17.62 -16.78 10.29
C VAL A 355 -17.82 -15.27 10.19
N VAL A 356 -18.45 -14.81 9.11
CA VAL A 356 -18.70 -13.37 8.85
C VAL A 356 -20.11 -13.12 8.33
N PRO A 357 -20.70 -11.95 8.62
CA PRO A 357 -22.00 -11.56 8.06
C PRO A 357 -21.88 -11.26 6.55
N GLU A 358 -22.97 -11.47 5.80
CA GLU A 358 -23.03 -11.22 4.34
C GLU A 358 -22.78 -9.76 3.92
N THR A 359 -22.92 -8.81 4.86
CA THR A 359 -22.79 -7.37 4.64
C THR A 359 -21.37 -6.84 4.78
N ILE A 360 -20.39 -7.67 5.17
CA ILE A 360 -19.01 -7.23 5.31
C ILE A 360 -18.44 -6.82 3.94
N PRO A 361 -17.70 -5.69 3.84
CA PRO A 361 -17.03 -5.29 2.60
C PRO A 361 -15.98 -6.31 2.18
N VAL A 362 -15.85 -6.56 0.87
CA VAL A 362 -14.90 -7.55 0.31
C VAL A 362 -13.46 -7.21 0.68
N THR A 363 -13.06 -5.94 0.60
CA THR A 363 -11.70 -5.48 0.95
C THR A 363 -11.37 -5.65 2.43
N ALA A 364 -12.33 -5.35 3.31
CA ALA A 364 -12.20 -5.57 4.76
C ALA A 364 -12.14 -7.06 5.11
N LEU A 365 -12.93 -7.90 4.43
CA LEU A 365 -12.88 -9.34 4.60
C LEU A 365 -11.55 -9.93 4.09
N ALA A 366 -11.03 -9.45 2.96
CA ALA A 366 -9.74 -9.89 2.42
C ALA A 366 -8.61 -9.63 3.42
N LYS A 367 -8.58 -8.45 4.04
CA LYS A 367 -7.61 -8.13 5.09
C LYS A 367 -7.74 -9.06 6.30
N ARG A 368 -8.95 -9.25 6.85
CA ARG A 368 -9.19 -10.19 7.97
C ARG A 368 -8.80 -11.63 7.63
N ALA A 369 -8.99 -12.04 6.38
CA ALA A 369 -8.63 -13.38 5.93
C ALA A 369 -7.10 -13.57 5.84
N MET A 370 -6.37 -12.53 5.42
CA MET A 370 -4.89 -12.54 5.34
C MET A 370 -4.20 -12.48 6.70
N GLU A 371 -4.89 -12.00 7.75
CA GLU A 371 -4.36 -11.93 9.12
C GLU A 371 -4.39 -13.30 9.85
N ARG A 372 -4.95 -14.35 9.23
CA ARG A 372 -5.05 -15.70 9.82
C ARG A 372 -3.70 -16.43 9.83
N GLY A 373 -3.54 -17.35 10.78
CA GLY A 373 -2.35 -18.22 10.84
C GLY A 373 -2.24 -19.17 9.64
N ARG A 374 -1.01 -19.65 9.34
CA ARG A 374 -0.72 -20.50 8.15
C ARG A 374 -1.58 -21.76 8.04
N GLU A 375 -2.04 -22.32 9.16
CA GLU A 375 -2.89 -23.53 9.17
C GLU A 375 -4.34 -23.26 8.75
N ASP A 376 -4.76 -22.00 8.78
CA ASP A 376 -6.13 -21.54 8.53
C ASP A 376 -6.21 -20.58 7.32
N LEU A 377 -5.07 -20.12 6.80
CA LEU A 377 -4.97 -19.14 5.72
C LEU A 377 -5.64 -19.60 4.42
N TYR A 378 -5.76 -20.91 4.18
CA TYR A 378 -6.42 -21.48 3.00
C TYR A 378 -7.84 -21.98 3.29
N ASP A 379 -8.29 -21.91 4.53
CA ASP A 379 -9.65 -22.33 4.86
C ASP A 379 -10.66 -21.33 4.29
N PRO A 380 -11.74 -21.82 3.69
CA PRO A 380 -12.83 -20.96 3.25
C PRO A 380 -13.46 -20.18 4.42
N VAL A 381 -13.97 -19.00 4.10
CA VAL A 381 -14.76 -18.17 5.00
C VAL A 381 -16.20 -18.65 4.98
N VAL A 382 -16.80 -18.80 6.16
CA VAL A 382 -18.22 -19.16 6.32
C VAL A 382 -19.04 -17.88 6.38
N VAL A 383 -20.08 -17.78 5.55
CA VAL A 383 -20.92 -16.57 5.44
C VAL A 383 -22.29 -16.84 6.03
N THR A 384 -22.75 -15.94 6.89
CA THR A 384 -24.05 -16.03 7.56
C THR A 384 -24.96 -14.86 7.25
N GLY A 385 -26.26 -15.11 7.28
CA GLY A 385 -27.30 -14.09 7.18
C GLY A 385 -27.55 -13.36 8.50
N PRO A 386 -28.53 -12.44 8.52
CA PRO A 386 -28.83 -11.60 9.67
C PRO A 386 -29.23 -12.37 10.94
N ARG A 387 -29.73 -13.59 10.82
CA ARG A 387 -30.15 -14.46 11.92
C ARG A 387 -29.12 -15.55 12.24
N GLN A 388 -27.87 -15.38 11.82
CA GLN A 388 -26.79 -16.37 11.97
C GLN A 388 -27.08 -17.70 11.23
N GLU A 389 -27.97 -17.66 10.23
CA GLU A 389 -28.23 -18.77 9.34
C GLU A 389 -27.09 -18.91 8.32
N PHE A 390 -26.70 -20.14 8.04
CA PHE A 390 -25.67 -20.45 7.05
C PHE A 390 -26.15 -20.12 5.63
N LEU A 391 -25.41 -19.28 4.92
CA LEU A 391 -25.72 -18.91 3.53
C LEU A 391 -24.79 -19.61 2.52
N GLY A 392 -23.56 -19.91 2.92
CA GLY A 392 -22.56 -20.55 2.08
C GLY A 392 -21.13 -20.21 2.51
N THR A 393 -20.19 -20.40 1.59
CA THR A 393 -18.76 -20.17 1.84
C THR A 393 -18.11 -19.36 0.73
N LEU A 394 -17.02 -18.68 1.07
CA LEU A 394 -16.16 -17.97 0.13
C LEU A 394 -14.73 -18.49 0.25
N THR A 395 -14.13 -18.90 -0.86
CA THR A 395 -12.72 -19.32 -0.86
C THR A 395 -11.79 -18.11 -0.76
N ILE A 396 -10.61 -18.33 -0.18
CA ILE A 396 -9.60 -17.28 -0.04
C ILE A 396 -9.10 -16.78 -1.40
N GLN A 397 -8.94 -17.68 -2.37
CA GLN A 397 -8.55 -17.32 -3.72
C GLN A 397 -9.55 -16.37 -4.39
N GLN A 398 -10.86 -16.65 -4.26
CA GLN A 398 -11.91 -15.77 -4.81
C GLN A 398 -11.96 -14.42 -4.10
N LEU A 399 -11.79 -14.42 -2.78
CA LEU A 399 -11.76 -13.22 -1.97
C LEU A 399 -10.59 -12.30 -2.37
N ILE A 400 -9.38 -12.85 -2.51
CA ILE A 400 -8.21 -12.11 -2.98
C ILE A 400 -8.42 -11.62 -4.41
N ALA A 401 -8.82 -12.51 -5.33
CA ALA A 401 -9.02 -12.14 -6.73
C ALA A 401 -10.03 -11.00 -6.87
N ARG A 402 -11.12 -11.00 -6.07
CA ARG A 402 -12.10 -9.93 -6.09
C ARG A 402 -11.59 -8.65 -5.42
N ALA A 403 -10.88 -8.74 -4.30
CA ALA A 403 -10.27 -7.58 -3.66
C ALA A 403 -9.26 -6.90 -4.58
N THR A 404 -8.37 -7.68 -5.22
CA THR A 404 -7.42 -7.17 -6.21
C THR A 404 -8.12 -6.57 -7.43
N GLN A 405 -9.20 -7.19 -7.91
CA GLN A 405 -9.99 -6.63 -9.00
C GLN A 405 -10.63 -5.28 -8.61
N LEU A 406 -11.16 -5.17 -7.38
CA LEU A 406 -11.69 -3.90 -6.86
C LEU A 406 -10.59 -2.84 -6.70
N GLU A 407 -9.39 -3.23 -6.28
CA GLU A 407 -8.22 -2.34 -6.22
C GLU A 407 -7.80 -1.86 -7.60
N ILE A 408 -7.77 -2.75 -8.60
CA ILE A 408 -7.46 -2.42 -10.00
C ILE A 408 -8.54 -1.50 -10.58
N GLU A 409 -9.83 -1.78 -10.32
CA GLU A 409 -10.94 -0.93 -10.77
C GLU A 409 -10.87 0.48 -10.13
N THR A 410 -10.44 0.55 -8.86
CA THR A 410 -10.21 1.82 -8.17
C THR A 410 -9.00 2.56 -8.75
N ALA A 411 -7.92 1.85 -9.05
CA ALA A 411 -6.67 2.42 -9.57
C ALA A 411 -6.76 2.84 -11.06
N GLN A 412 -7.50 2.11 -11.89
CA GLN A 412 -7.78 2.47 -13.28
C GLN A 412 -8.84 3.57 -13.40
N GLY A 413 -9.66 3.74 -12.37
CA GLY A 413 -10.70 4.76 -12.31
C GLY A 413 -10.21 6.12 -11.79
N ALA A 414 -9.05 6.23 -11.15
CA ALA A 414 -8.57 7.46 -10.53
C ALA A 414 -7.74 8.34 -11.49
N ASN A 415 -7.87 9.66 -11.34
CA ASN A 415 -7.09 10.62 -12.10
C ASN A 415 -5.60 10.58 -11.67
N PRO A 416 -4.65 10.39 -12.61
CA PRO A 416 -3.24 10.15 -12.28
C PRO A 416 -2.53 11.35 -11.62
N LEU A 417 -3.07 12.56 -11.78
CA LEU A 417 -2.47 13.78 -11.27
C LEU A 417 -2.89 14.09 -9.83
N THR A 418 -4.16 13.80 -9.48
CA THR A 418 -4.75 14.14 -8.17
C THR A 418 -5.03 12.94 -7.30
N GLY A 419 -5.02 11.71 -7.83
CA GLY A 419 -5.44 10.50 -7.11
C GLY A 419 -6.95 10.38 -6.87
N LEU A 420 -7.71 11.45 -7.15
CA LEU A 420 -9.17 11.49 -7.03
C LEU A 420 -9.88 10.55 -8.02
N PRO A 421 -11.03 9.97 -7.66
CA PRO A 421 -11.86 9.17 -8.56
C PRO A 421 -12.24 9.91 -9.85
N GLY A 422 -12.20 9.22 -10.98
CA GLY A 422 -12.53 9.73 -12.31
C GLY A 422 -13.90 9.26 -12.80
N ASN A 423 -14.12 9.39 -14.11
CA ASN A 423 -15.46 9.39 -14.73
C ASN A 423 -16.38 8.22 -14.33
N ARG A 424 -15.87 6.99 -14.28
CA ARG A 424 -16.70 5.80 -13.98
C ARG A 424 -17.32 5.86 -12.58
N LEU A 425 -16.55 6.25 -11.56
CA LEU A 425 -17.05 6.37 -10.19
C LEU A 425 -17.95 7.59 -10.03
N ILE A 426 -17.62 8.69 -10.72
CA ILE A 426 -18.45 9.91 -10.74
C ILE A 426 -19.84 9.59 -11.31
N GLU A 427 -19.93 8.87 -12.42
CA GLU A 427 -21.21 8.44 -13.03
C GLU A 427 -22.04 7.60 -12.06
N GLN A 428 -21.40 6.69 -11.32
CA GLN A 428 -22.07 5.88 -10.31
C GLN A 428 -22.61 6.73 -9.15
N TRP A 429 -21.82 7.68 -8.63
CA TRP A 429 -22.26 8.58 -7.56
C TRP A 429 -23.42 9.47 -8.01
N ILE A 430 -23.37 10.01 -9.23
CA ILE A 430 -24.45 10.78 -9.83
C ILE A 430 -25.71 9.93 -9.93
N GLY A 431 -25.62 8.70 -10.42
CA GLY A 431 -26.76 7.78 -10.49
C GLY A 431 -27.41 7.57 -9.12
N GLN A 432 -26.60 7.29 -8.10
CA GLN A 432 -27.07 7.08 -6.73
C GLN A 432 -27.67 8.34 -6.08
N VAL A 433 -27.12 9.52 -6.36
CA VAL A 433 -27.58 10.75 -5.72
C VAL A 433 -28.91 11.23 -6.30
N LEU A 434 -29.16 10.99 -7.59
CA LEU A 434 -30.40 11.41 -8.27
C LEU A 434 -31.64 10.70 -7.70
N GLU A 435 -31.46 9.52 -7.09
CA GLU A 435 -32.51 8.76 -6.40
C GLU A 435 -32.89 9.37 -5.03
N ARG A 436 -32.08 10.28 -4.47
CA ARG A 436 -32.33 10.89 -3.15
C ARG A 436 -33.28 12.07 -3.24
N GLU A 437 -34.07 12.30 -2.18
CA GLU A 437 -34.97 13.46 -2.12
C GLU A 437 -34.20 14.79 -2.14
N GLU A 438 -33.13 14.89 -1.35
CA GLU A 438 -32.22 16.03 -1.30
C GLU A 438 -30.81 15.66 -1.77
N PHE A 439 -30.19 16.56 -2.55
CA PHE A 439 -28.80 16.46 -2.97
C PHE A 439 -28.24 17.80 -3.43
N GLY A 440 -26.93 17.84 -3.67
CA GLY A 440 -26.27 18.92 -4.41
C GLY A 440 -25.17 18.35 -5.27
N VAL A 441 -25.16 18.67 -6.56
CA VAL A 441 -24.04 18.35 -7.45
C VAL A 441 -23.33 19.65 -7.81
N ILE A 442 -22.03 19.72 -7.53
CA ILE A 442 -21.19 20.89 -7.79
C ILE A 442 -20.19 20.51 -8.88
N TYR A 443 -20.25 21.20 -10.01
CA TYR A 443 -19.19 21.15 -11.02
C TYR A 443 -18.25 22.33 -10.80
N ALA A 444 -16.97 22.07 -10.64
CA ALA A 444 -15.95 23.09 -10.39
C ALA A 444 -14.95 23.11 -11.55
N ASP A 445 -14.65 24.29 -12.07
CA ASP A 445 -13.78 24.50 -13.23
C ASP A 445 -12.87 25.71 -13.01
N LEU A 446 -11.61 25.62 -13.47
CA LEU A 446 -10.65 26.71 -13.43
C LEU A 446 -10.79 27.65 -14.64
N ASP A 447 -11.10 28.90 -14.36
CA ASP A 447 -11.19 29.92 -15.38
C ASP A 447 -9.81 30.29 -15.95
N ARG A 448 -9.69 30.29 -17.29
CA ARG A 448 -8.49 30.71 -18.01
C ARG A 448 -7.24 29.91 -17.66
N PHE A 449 -7.41 28.65 -17.28
CA PHE A 449 -6.32 27.76 -16.89
C PHE A 449 -5.31 27.53 -18.03
N LYS A 450 -5.76 27.54 -19.28
CA LYS A 450 -4.86 27.44 -20.44
C LYS A 450 -3.87 28.60 -20.49
N GLU A 451 -4.35 29.83 -20.34
CA GLU A 451 -3.52 31.03 -20.33
C GLU A 451 -2.52 31.02 -19.16
N TYR A 452 -2.90 30.43 -18.02
CA TYR A 452 -2.01 30.21 -16.90
C TYR A 452 -0.87 29.25 -17.24
N ASN A 453 -1.18 28.11 -17.87
CA ASN A 453 -0.18 27.15 -18.35
C ASN A 453 0.77 27.77 -19.38
N ASP A 454 0.24 28.57 -20.30
CA ASP A 454 1.03 29.25 -21.33
C ASP A 454 2.04 30.25 -20.72
N ARG A 455 1.73 30.84 -19.56
CA ARG A 455 2.60 31.78 -18.84
C ARG A 455 3.56 31.10 -17.86
N TYR A 456 3.06 30.20 -17.03
CA TYR A 456 3.79 29.65 -15.88
C TYR A 456 4.33 28.23 -16.12
N GLY A 457 3.95 27.60 -17.24
CA GLY A 457 4.34 26.25 -17.61
C GLY A 457 3.46 25.17 -16.96
N PHE A 458 3.44 24.00 -17.59
CA PHE A 458 2.60 22.87 -17.17
C PHE A 458 2.89 22.36 -15.75
N LEU A 459 4.12 22.48 -15.25
CA LEU A 459 4.46 22.07 -13.88
C LEU A 459 3.69 22.89 -12.83
N LYS A 460 3.62 24.22 -13.01
CA LYS A 460 2.79 25.09 -12.16
C LYS A 460 1.30 24.86 -12.40
N GLY A 461 0.91 24.53 -13.64
CA GLY A 461 -0.44 24.07 -13.96
C GLY A 461 -0.87 22.86 -13.13
N ASP A 462 -0.01 21.85 -13.08
CA ASP A 462 -0.23 20.64 -12.29
C ASP A 462 -0.34 20.95 -10.79
N GLU A 463 0.46 21.90 -10.28
CA GLU A 463 0.34 22.40 -8.90
C GLU A 463 -1.01 23.08 -8.66
N MET A 464 -1.50 23.88 -9.60
CA MET A 464 -2.83 24.52 -9.53
C MET A 464 -3.95 23.48 -9.50
N ILE A 465 -3.89 22.44 -10.33
CA ILE A 465 -4.88 21.34 -10.32
C ILE A 465 -4.84 20.58 -8.98
N ARG A 466 -3.65 20.26 -8.46
CA ARG A 466 -3.51 19.61 -7.15
C ARG A 466 -4.02 20.48 -6.01
N LEU A 467 -3.82 21.80 -6.10
CA LEU A 467 -4.37 22.77 -5.15
C LEU A 467 -5.90 22.76 -5.20
N SER A 468 -6.52 22.80 -6.38
CA SER A 468 -7.98 22.69 -6.53
C SER A 468 -8.52 21.42 -5.87
N GLY A 469 -7.94 20.26 -6.17
CA GLY A 469 -8.36 19.00 -5.56
C GLY A 469 -8.23 18.99 -4.04
N ARG A 470 -7.17 19.61 -3.50
CA ARG A 470 -6.94 19.71 -2.05
C ARG A 470 -7.93 20.67 -1.38
N VAL A 471 -8.17 21.84 -1.96
CA VAL A 471 -9.14 22.83 -1.45
C VAL A 471 -10.53 22.21 -1.43
N LEU A 472 -10.94 21.57 -2.53
CA LEU A 472 -12.26 20.92 -2.64
C LEU A 472 -12.39 19.73 -1.67
N GLY A 473 -11.32 18.97 -1.44
CA GLY A 473 -11.31 17.84 -0.50
C GLY A 473 -11.19 18.24 0.97
N GLY A 474 -10.55 19.37 1.27
CA GLY A 474 -10.28 19.86 2.62
C GLY A 474 -11.48 20.44 3.36
N LEU A 475 -12.61 20.62 2.68
CA LEU A 475 -13.82 21.27 3.20
C LEU A 475 -14.88 20.29 3.72
N GLY A 476 -14.49 19.03 3.98
CA GLY A 476 -15.40 17.98 4.46
C GLY A 476 -16.12 18.28 5.78
N GLY A 477 -15.59 19.19 6.62
CA GLY A 477 -16.25 19.63 7.85
C GLY A 477 -17.40 20.63 7.63
N VAL A 478 -17.51 21.21 6.44
CA VAL A 478 -18.50 22.24 6.07
C VAL A 478 -19.48 21.70 5.02
N LEU A 479 -19.04 20.72 4.22
CA LEU A 479 -19.87 20.02 3.26
C LEU A 479 -20.79 18.98 3.93
N PRO A 480 -21.91 18.59 3.29
CA PRO A 480 -22.78 17.52 3.79
C PRO A 480 -22.01 16.20 4.05
N PRO A 481 -22.31 15.48 5.14
CA PRO A 481 -21.68 14.19 5.43
C PRO A 481 -21.89 13.18 4.30
N GLY A 482 -20.81 12.54 3.86
CA GLY A 482 -20.85 11.59 2.73
C GLY A 482 -20.71 12.24 1.36
N THR A 483 -20.35 13.52 1.28
CA THR A 483 -19.94 14.17 0.03
C THR A 483 -18.74 13.45 -0.59
N THR A 484 -18.83 13.13 -1.88
CA THR A 484 -17.72 12.55 -2.66
C THR A 484 -17.15 13.56 -3.65
N LEU A 485 -15.85 13.49 -3.90
CA LEU A 485 -15.11 14.37 -4.80
C LEU A 485 -14.44 13.54 -5.90
N GLY A 486 -14.63 13.96 -7.15
CA GLY A 486 -13.99 13.35 -8.31
C GLY A 486 -13.31 14.38 -9.23
N HIS A 487 -12.39 13.89 -10.04
CA HIS A 487 -11.66 14.67 -11.04
C HIS A 487 -11.88 14.06 -12.43
N VAL A 488 -12.64 14.76 -13.25
CA VAL A 488 -13.04 14.32 -14.60
C VAL A 488 -11.83 14.35 -15.56
N GLY A 489 -11.10 15.45 -15.55
CA GLY A 489 -9.87 15.63 -16.32
C GLY A 489 -9.53 17.10 -16.52
N GLY A 490 -8.24 17.40 -16.72
CA GLY A 490 -7.76 18.77 -16.89
C GLY A 490 -8.04 19.64 -15.65
N ASP A 491 -8.93 20.60 -15.81
CA ASP A 491 -9.39 21.56 -14.82
C ASP A 491 -10.80 21.29 -14.28
N ASP A 492 -11.45 20.19 -14.68
CA ASP A 492 -12.84 19.85 -14.31
C ASP A 492 -12.93 18.90 -13.10
N PHE A 493 -13.59 19.36 -12.04
CA PHE A 493 -13.87 18.61 -10.81
C PHE A 493 -15.38 18.51 -10.56
N ILE A 494 -15.80 17.44 -9.87
CA ILE A 494 -17.22 17.23 -9.50
C ILE A 494 -17.31 16.81 -8.04
N LEU A 495 -18.19 17.47 -7.29
CA LEU A 495 -18.59 17.06 -5.96
C LEU A 495 -20.05 16.57 -6.00
N VAL A 496 -20.28 15.40 -5.42
CA VAL A 496 -21.62 14.82 -5.29
C VAL A 496 -21.96 14.79 -3.80
N CYS A 497 -22.90 15.64 -3.40
CA CYS A 497 -23.29 15.85 -2.02
C CYS A 497 -24.64 15.14 -1.76
N PRO A 498 -24.74 14.24 -0.77
CA PRO A 498 -25.98 13.53 -0.42
C PRO A 498 -26.97 14.39 0.39
N GLY A 499 -26.86 15.71 0.28
CA GLY A 499 -27.72 16.70 0.94
C GLY A 499 -27.56 18.07 0.29
N ARG A 500 -28.40 19.03 0.68
CA ARG A 500 -28.35 20.40 0.14
C ARG A 500 -27.06 21.12 0.52
N VAL A 501 -26.55 21.93 -0.39
CA VAL A 501 -25.36 22.76 -0.20
C VAL A 501 -25.83 24.20 -0.02
N SER A 502 -25.43 24.86 1.06
CA SER A 502 -25.79 26.26 1.31
C SER A 502 -24.86 27.22 0.56
N GLU A 503 -25.34 28.45 0.32
CA GLU A 503 -24.53 29.50 -0.31
C GLU A 503 -23.27 29.83 0.52
N GLU A 504 -23.34 29.78 1.85
CA GLU A 504 -22.20 29.99 2.75
C GLU A 504 -21.05 28.99 2.48
N VAL A 505 -21.40 27.72 2.23
CA VAL A 505 -20.41 26.67 1.90
C VAL A 505 -19.74 26.97 0.56
N LEU A 506 -20.51 27.41 -0.43
CA LEU A 506 -19.99 27.76 -1.76
C LEU A 506 -19.08 28.99 -1.71
N GLU A 507 -19.43 29.97 -0.88
CA GLU A 507 -18.59 31.14 -0.63
C GLU A 507 -17.28 30.78 0.05
N GLU A 508 -17.31 29.85 1.02
CA GLU A 508 -16.09 29.36 1.66
C GLU A 508 -15.20 28.57 0.69
N ILE A 509 -15.77 27.73 -0.19
CA ILE A 509 -15.00 27.04 -1.24
C ILE A 509 -14.28 28.06 -2.14
N CYS A 510 -15.02 29.06 -2.64
CA CYS A 510 -14.45 30.10 -3.49
C CYS A 510 -13.37 30.92 -2.75
N GLY A 511 -13.64 31.31 -1.50
CA GLY A 511 -12.72 32.07 -0.67
C GLY A 511 -11.44 31.29 -0.32
N ALA A 512 -11.56 30.01 0.01
CA ALA A 512 -10.43 29.13 0.30
C ALA A 512 -9.53 28.99 -0.94
N PHE A 513 -10.11 28.75 -2.11
CA PHE A 513 -9.35 28.68 -3.35
C PHE A 513 -8.64 29.99 -3.66
N ASP A 514 -9.32 31.13 -3.52
CA ASP A 514 -8.75 32.45 -3.80
C ASP A 514 -7.59 32.81 -2.87
N ARG A 515 -7.61 32.36 -1.60
CA ARG A 515 -6.50 32.54 -0.65
C ARG A 515 -5.33 31.62 -0.97
N GLU A 516 -5.58 30.35 -1.21
CA GLU A 516 -4.51 29.35 -1.39
C GLU A 516 -3.78 29.52 -2.73
N LYS A 517 -4.49 29.94 -3.80
CA LYS A 517 -3.88 30.11 -5.13
C LYS A 517 -2.77 31.17 -5.17
N GLU A 518 -2.75 32.12 -4.23
CA GLU A 518 -1.79 33.23 -4.24
C GLU A 518 -0.34 32.73 -4.26
N GLY A 519 -0.05 31.63 -3.57
CA GLY A 519 1.30 31.01 -3.55
C GLY A 519 1.81 30.51 -4.90
N LEU A 520 0.95 30.44 -5.92
CA LEU A 520 1.31 29.96 -7.27
C LEU A 520 1.59 31.09 -8.26
N PHE A 521 1.37 32.36 -7.87
CA PHE A 521 1.67 33.55 -8.67
C PHE A 521 2.97 34.24 -8.21
N THR A 522 3.48 35.15 -9.03
CA THR A 522 4.58 36.04 -8.58
C THR A 522 4.01 37.21 -7.78
N LEU A 523 4.81 37.79 -6.88
CA LEU A 523 4.42 38.98 -6.12
C LEU A 523 4.00 40.15 -7.03
N GLU A 524 4.66 40.30 -8.18
CA GLU A 524 4.33 41.35 -9.16
C GLU A 524 2.97 41.12 -9.84
N ASP A 525 2.64 39.87 -10.14
CA ASP A 525 1.35 39.52 -10.75
C ASP A 525 0.19 39.60 -9.73
N LEU A 526 0.47 39.30 -8.45
CA LEU A 526 -0.48 39.47 -7.34
C LEU A 526 -0.81 40.94 -7.08
N ASP A 527 0.20 41.81 -6.97
CA ASP A 527 0.01 43.26 -6.76
C ASP A 527 -0.81 43.89 -7.90
N ARG A 528 -0.62 43.40 -9.13
CA ARG A 528 -1.40 43.80 -10.30
C ARG A 528 -2.81 43.19 -10.34
N GLY A 529 -3.04 42.08 -9.65
CA GLY A 529 -4.25 41.25 -9.79
C GLY A 529 -4.42 40.63 -11.18
N ALA A 530 -3.32 40.53 -11.95
CA ALA A 530 -3.30 40.01 -13.32
C ALA A 530 -1.86 39.72 -13.79
N TYR A 531 -1.72 38.76 -14.70
CA TYR A 531 -0.45 38.43 -15.35
C TYR A 531 -0.49 38.69 -16.86
N TRP A 532 0.67 38.91 -17.45
CA TRP A 532 0.80 39.07 -18.90
C TRP A 532 0.92 37.71 -19.58
N ALA A 533 0.01 37.40 -20.50
CA ALA A 533 0.07 36.24 -21.38
C ALA A 533 0.20 36.67 -22.84
N THR A 534 0.59 35.74 -23.70
CA THR A 534 0.64 35.97 -25.15
C THR A 534 -0.55 35.28 -25.78
N ASP A 535 -1.37 36.01 -26.55
CA ASP A 535 -2.47 35.39 -27.28
C ASP A 535 -1.96 34.59 -28.50
N ARG A 536 -2.87 33.89 -29.19
CA ARG A 536 -2.52 33.06 -30.36
C ARG A 536 -1.97 33.86 -31.55
N THR A 537 -2.08 35.19 -31.51
CA THR A 537 -1.58 36.10 -32.54
C THR A 537 -0.26 36.77 -32.15
N GLY A 538 0.32 36.42 -31.00
CA GLY A 538 1.59 36.99 -30.53
C GLY A 538 1.46 38.30 -29.77
N ASN A 539 0.24 38.78 -29.49
CA ASN A 539 0.05 40.03 -28.76
C ASN A 539 0.09 39.79 -27.25
N ARG A 540 0.66 40.75 -26.51
CA ARG A 540 0.63 40.73 -25.04
C ARG A 540 -0.75 41.14 -24.54
N VAL A 541 -1.41 40.23 -23.85
CA VAL A 541 -2.71 40.44 -23.22
C VAL A 541 -2.58 40.36 -21.70
N CYS A 542 -3.31 41.23 -21.00
CA CYS A 542 -3.38 41.22 -19.54
C CYS A 542 -4.52 40.28 -19.12
N VAL A 543 -4.18 39.21 -18.42
CA VAL A 543 -5.10 38.15 -18.01
C VAL A 543 -5.28 38.22 -16.49
N PRO A 544 -6.52 38.31 -15.98
CA PRO A 544 -6.78 38.23 -14.53
C PRO A 544 -6.25 36.92 -13.94
N LEU A 545 -6.01 36.92 -12.62
CA LEU A 545 -5.63 35.69 -11.90
C LEU A 545 -6.68 34.59 -12.10
N VAL A 546 -6.23 33.33 -12.12
CA VAL A 546 -7.10 32.15 -12.24
C VAL A 546 -8.16 32.16 -11.14
N THR A 547 -9.40 31.88 -11.49
CA THR A 547 -10.53 31.77 -10.55
C THR A 547 -11.19 30.40 -10.66
N LEU A 548 -11.85 29.97 -9.59
CA LEU A 548 -12.66 28.76 -9.57
C LEU A 548 -14.12 29.14 -9.78
N SER A 549 -14.76 28.53 -10.77
CA SER A 549 -16.18 28.70 -11.06
C SER A 549 -16.96 27.45 -10.67
N LEU A 550 -17.94 27.60 -9.76
CA LEU A 550 -18.78 26.51 -9.27
C LEU A 550 -20.18 26.57 -9.89
N ALA A 551 -20.61 25.49 -10.53
CA ALA A 551 -21.96 25.31 -11.03
C ALA A 551 -22.70 24.31 -10.17
N VAL A 552 -23.78 24.73 -9.53
CA VAL A 552 -24.49 23.93 -8.52
C VAL A 552 -25.86 23.52 -9.05
N VAL A 553 -26.18 22.24 -8.95
CA VAL A 553 -27.49 21.69 -9.32
C VAL A 553 -28.13 21.05 -8.10
N HIS A 554 -29.37 21.46 -7.81
CA HIS A 554 -30.20 20.92 -6.73
C HIS A 554 -31.41 20.19 -7.29
N PRO A 555 -32.14 19.41 -6.47
CA PRO A 555 -33.25 18.59 -6.93
C PRO A 555 -34.41 19.43 -7.48
N GLU A 556 -34.61 20.66 -6.98
CA GLU A 556 -35.70 21.54 -7.45
C GLU A 556 -35.48 22.08 -8.87
N CYS A 557 -34.27 21.94 -9.43
CA CYS A 557 -33.97 22.31 -10.81
C CYS A 557 -34.59 21.32 -11.82
N PHE A 558 -34.94 20.11 -11.38
CA PHE A 558 -35.53 19.07 -12.22
C PHE A 558 -37.06 19.19 -12.19
N GLY A 559 -37.69 19.37 -13.36
CA GLY A 559 -39.15 19.46 -13.52
C GLY A 559 -39.90 18.14 -13.31
N GLY A 560 -39.44 17.27 -12.42
CA GLY A 560 -40.03 15.98 -12.07
C GLY A 560 -39.31 14.74 -12.63
N ASP A 561 -38.62 14.85 -13.77
CA ASP A 561 -37.80 13.77 -14.33
C ASP A 561 -36.31 14.02 -14.07
N ARG A 562 -35.67 13.14 -13.29
CA ARG A 562 -34.28 13.25 -12.85
C ARG A 562 -33.43 12.30 -13.66
N HIS A 563 -32.81 12.83 -14.72
CA HIS A 563 -31.94 12.05 -15.60
C HIS A 563 -30.52 12.65 -15.66
N PRO A 564 -29.45 11.84 -15.71
CA PRO A 564 -28.06 12.33 -15.79
C PRO A 564 -27.79 13.29 -16.97
N ALA A 565 -28.48 13.09 -18.09
CA ALA A 565 -28.38 13.99 -19.25
C ALA A 565 -28.87 15.42 -18.92
N LEU A 566 -29.98 15.55 -18.19
CA LEU A 566 -30.53 16.84 -17.76
C LEU A 566 -29.64 17.51 -16.72
N LEU A 567 -29.02 16.72 -15.82
CA LEU A 567 -28.03 17.23 -14.87
C LEU A 567 -26.88 17.93 -15.59
N SER A 568 -26.37 17.32 -16.67
CA SER A 568 -25.26 17.87 -17.45
C SER A 568 -25.64 19.17 -18.16
N GLU A 569 -26.88 19.27 -18.66
CA GLU A 569 -27.39 20.49 -19.30
C GLU A 569 -27.57 21.64 -18.28
N LEU A 570 -28.20 21.36 -17.13
CA LEU A 570 -28.37 22.32 -16.03
C LEU A 570 -27.02 22.81 -15.50
N ALA A 571 -26.06 21.89 -15.32
CA ALA A 571 -24.70 22.21 -14.91
C ALA A 571 -24.00 23.10 -15.95
N ALA A 572 -24.15 22.83 -17.26
CA ALA A 572 -23.54 23.66 -18.30
C ALA A 572 -24.09 25.09 -18.30
N GLN A 573 -25.39 25.27 -18.07
CA GLN A 573 -26.01 26.59 -17.95
C GLN A 573 -25.49 27.36 -16.72
N ALA A 574 -25.49 26.72 -15.56
CA ALA A 574 -24.95 27.29 -14.33
C ALA A 574 -23.45 27.61 -14.45
N LYS A 575 -22.67 26.73 -15.08
CA LYS A 575 -21.23 26.92 -15.36
C LYS A 575 -21.01 28.20 -16.16
N LYS A 576 -21.80 28.44 -17.21
CA LYS A 576 -21.71 29.68 -17.99
C LYS A 576 -21.97 30.93 -17.14
N GLN A 577 -22.94 30.90 -16.23
CA GLN A 577 -23.25 32.01 -15.35
C GLN A 577 -22.15 32.25 -14.30
N ALA A 578 -21.63 31.18 -13.69
CA ALA A 578 -20.52 31.24 -12.74
C ALA A 578 -19.28 31.87 -13.38
N LYS A 579 -18.90 31.44 -14.60
CA LYS A 579 -17.74 32.03 -15.32
C LYS A 579 -17.92 33.53 -15.60
N ILE A 580 -19.12 33.96 -15.97
CA ILE A 580 -19.41 35.39 -16.18
C ILE A 580 -19.27 36.17 -14.87
N ARG A 581 -19.80 35.63 -13.76
CA ARG A 581 -19.71 36.24 -12.44
C ARG A 581 -18.26 36.32 -11.93
N SER A 582 -17.49 35.25 -12.11
CA SER A 582 -16.06 35.20 -11.75
C SER A 582 -15.26 36.23 -12.55
N ALA A 583 -15.52 36.36 -13.85
CA ALA A 583 -14.87 37.35 -14.70
C ALA A 583 -15.19 38.81 -14.30
N LEU A 584 -16.42 39.09 -13.87
CA LEU A 584 -16.84 40.42 -13.41
C LEU A 584 -16.24 40.77 -12.04
N LEU A 585 -16.26 39.82 -11.10
CA LEU A 585 -15.78 40.04 -9.74
C LEU A 585 -14.26 39.90 -9.58
N ARG A 586 -13.58 39.31 -10.58
CA ARG A 586 -12.16 38.96 -10.54
C ARG A 586 -11.77 38.09 -9.34
N ARG A 587 -12.71 37.27 -8.88
CA ARG A 587 -12.56 36.31 -7.79
C ARG A 587 -13.41 35.09 -8.08
N SER A 588 -13.14 33.98 -7.42
CA SER A 588 -13.90 32.74 -7.57
C SER A 588 -15.37 32.97 -7.21
N SER A 589 -16.27 32.30 -7.93
CA SER A 589 -17.70 32.50 -7.75
C SER A 589 -18.52 31.27 -8.12
N TYR A 590 -19.79 31.30 -7.74
CA TYR A 590 -20.73 30.21 -7.99
C TYR A 590 -22.01 30.72 -8.63
N ALA A 591 -22.72 29.80 -9.30
CA ALA A 591 -24.08 29.97 -9.77
C ALA A 591 -24.88 28.67 -9.57
N CYS A 592 -26.12 28.81 -9.12
CA CYS A 592 -27.06 27.71 -8.99
C CYS A 592 -27.89 27.58 -10.28
N ALA A 593 -28.13 26.36 -10.74
CA ALA A 593 -28.97 26.10 -11.89
C ALA A 593 -30.41 26.54 -11.63
N LEU A 594 -31.05 27.09 -12.67
CA LEU A 594 -32.46 27.47 -12.62
C LEU A 594 -33.32 26.34 -13.20
N PRO A 595 -34.59 26.19 -12.77
CA PRO A 595 -35.52 25.25 -13.39
C PRO A 595 -35.68 25.52 -14.89
N LEU A 596 -35.76 24.44 -15.68
CA LEU A 596 -35.85 24.50 -17.15
C LEU A 596 -37.01 25.38 -17.67
N ASP A 597 -38.09 25.50 -16.89
CA ASP A 597 -39.28 26.32 -17.23
C ASP A 597 -39.03 27.84 -17.15
N LEU A 598 -37.91 28.27 -16.58
CA LEU A 598 -37.51 29.68 -16.41
C LEU A 598 -36.28 30.07 -17.27
N ALA A 599 -35.77 29.15 -18.10
CA ALA A 599 -34.65 29.43 -18.99
C ALA A 599 -35.07 30.42 -20.09
N VAL A 600 -34.57 31.66 -20.00
CA VAL A 600 -34.79 32.72 -20.99
C VAL A 600 -34.35 32.22 -22.38
N PRO A 601 -35.20 32.29 -23.42
CA PRO A 601 -34.82 31.83 -24.75
C PRO A 601 -33.66 32.68 -25.30
N PRO A 602 -32.74 32.08 -26.09
CA PRO A 602 -31.62 32.82 -26.65
C PRO A 602 -32.12 33.95 -27.55
N LEU A 603 -31.54 35.15 -27.36
CA LEU A 603 -31.73 36.33 -28.20
C LEU A 603 -31.58 35.92 -29.69
N ARG A 604 -32.68 35.96 -30.43
CA ARG A 604 -32.66 35.86 -31.89
C ARG A 604 -31.87 37.05 -32.43
N THR A 605 -30.69 36.78 -32.96
CA THR A 605 -29.95 37.74 -33.78
C THR A 605 -30.77 38.03 -35.04
N GLU A 606 -31.19 39.27 -35.22
CA GLU A 606 -31.84 39.76 -36.43
C GLU A 606 -30.97 39.48 -37.66
N SER A 607 -31.52 38.71 -38.60
CA SER A 607 -30.95 38.48 -39.93
C SER A 607 -31.02 39.77 -40.74
N ARG A 608 -29.89 40.47 -40.87
CA ARG A 608 -29.71 41.49 -41.91
C ARG A 608 -29.48 40.83 -43.27
N GLY A 609 -30.44 41.06 -44.18
CA GLY A 609 -30.15 41.37 -45.58
C GLY A 609 -30.05 40.20 -46.56
N THR A 610 -31.17 39.86 -47.21
CA THR A 610 -31.19 39.40 -48.60
C THR A 610 -30.82 40.56 -49.54
N PRO A 611 -29.96 40.36 -50.55
CA PRO A 611 -29.82 41.30 -51.65
C PRO A 611 -30.87 41.01 -52.72
N VAL A 612 -31.60 42.05 -53.11
CA VAL A 612 -32.46 42.07 -54.31
C VAL A 612 -31.57 42.22 -55.54
N MET A 613 -31.86 41.42 -56.59
CA MET A 613 -31.22 41.49 -57.90
C MET A 613 -31.41 42.84 -58.59
N ALA A 614 -30.34 43.35 -59.20
CA ALA A 614 -30.33 44.06 -60.48
C ALA A 614 -28.95 43.89 -61.13
#